data_AF-A0A961U437-F1
#
_entry.id   AF-A0A961U437-F1
#
_cell.length_a   1.000
_cell.length_b   1.000
_cell.length_c   1.000
_cell.angle_alpha   90.00
_cell.angle_beta   90.00
_cell.angle_gamma   90.00
#
_symmetry.space_group_name_H-M   'P 1'
#
loop_
_entity.id
_entity.type
_entity.pdbx_description
1 polymer ?
#
loop_
_entity_poly.entity_id
_entity_poly.type
_entity_poly.pdbx_seq_one_letter_code
_entity_poly.pdbx_strand_id
1 'polypeptide(L)'
;MQNTISKARTTPKLPAYAIAFIDAVEGIPREDRLPFLEIALDQYSAGPPIPPLISHMDEAAFWADMASRNELKAYLWACWSHLNAADQAAFLEFVQGRAAA
;
A
#
# COMPACT_ATOMS: atom_id res chain seq x y z
N MET A 1 34.63 0.58 -10.46
CA MET A 1 34.48 0.79 -9.01
C MET A 1 33.08 1.33 -8.76
N GLN A 2 32.32 0.71 -7.86
CA GLN A 2 30.86 0.86 -7.72
C GLN A 2 30.40 2.30 -7.43
N ASN A 3 29.31 2.71 -8.08
CA ASN A 3 28.58 3.94 -7.82
C ASN A 3 27.41 3.64 -6.86
N THR A 4 27.61 3.87 -5.57
CA THR A 4 26.57 3.64 -4.55
C THR A 4 25.72 4.90 -4.42
N ILE A 5 24.61 4.96 -5.16
CA ILE A 5 23.60 6.01 -4.99
C ILE A 5 22.76 5.66 -3.76
N SER A 6 23.20 6.10 -2.58
CA SER A 6 22.35 6.12 -1.39
C SER A 6 21.26 7.16 -1.60
N LYS A 7 20.07 6.74 -2.05
CA LYS A 7 18.85 7.56 -1.96
C LYS A 7 18.62 7.85 -0.48
N ALA A 8 18.97 9.06 -0.05
CA ALA A 8 18.62 9.56 1.26
C ALA A 8 17.10 9.46 1.40
N ARG A 9 16.64 8.55 2.27
CA ARG A 9 15.24 8.50 2.69
C ARG A 9 15.00 9.81 3.42
N THR A 10 14.26 10.73 2.81
CA THR A 10 13.85 11.97 3.46
C THR A 10 12.97 11.58 4.65
N THR A 11 13.55 11.52 5.86
CA THR A 11 12.77 11.28 7.06
C THR A 11 11.87 12.51 7.23
N PRO A 12 10.53 12.36 7.19
CA PRO A 12 9.65 13.50 7.42
C PRO A 12 9.98 14.13 8.78
N LYS A 13 9.91 15.47 8.87
CA LYS A 13 9.94 16.13 10.19
C LYS A 13 8.68 15.72 10.94
N LEU A 14 8.81 14.73 11.81
CA LEU A 14 7.71 14.25 12.62
C LEU A 14 7.45 15.23 13.76
N PRO A 15 6.18 15.57 14.04
CA PRO A 15 5.83 16.35 15.21
C PRO A 15 6.16 15.57 16.50
N ALA A 16 6.30 16.27 17.63
CA ALA A 16 6.73 15.67 18.90
C ALA A 16 5.87 14.47 19.34
N TYR A 17 4.56 14.52 19.07
CA TYR A 17 3.65 13.41 19.39
C TYR A 17 3.94 12.14 18.58
N ALA A 18 4.44 12.25 17.35
CA ALA A 18 4.76 11.11 16.51
C ALA A 18 6.07 10.44 16.96
N ILE A 19 7.04 11.22 17.44
CA ILE A 19 8.26 10.69 18.07
C ILE A 19 7.89 9.97 19.36
N ALA A 20 7.08 10.60 20.22
CA ALA A 20 6.62 9.98 21.47
C ALA A 20 5.84 8.67 21.23
N PHE A 21 5.07 8.58 20.14
CA PHE A 21 4.42 7.32 19.74
C PHE A 21 5.44 6.23 19.37
N ILE A 22 6.48 6.56 18.61
CA ILE A 22 7.54 5.59 18.27
C ILE A 22 8.24 5.10 19.53
N ASP A 23 8.62 6.00 20.43
CA ASP A 23 9.26 5.66 21.71
C ASP A 23 8.34 4.76 22.56
N ALA A 24 7.03 5.05 22.58
CA ALA A 24 6.05 4.23 23.27
C ALA A 24 5.98 2.81 22.70
N VAL A 25 6.01 2.66 21.37
CA VAL A 25 6.05 1.35 20.70
C VAL A 25 7.34 0.59 21.03
N GLU A 26 8.47 1.27 21.15
CA GLU A 26 9.73 0.65 21.57
C GLU A 26 9.69 0.15 23.02
N GLY A 27 8.91 0.81 23.89
CA GLY A 27 8.68 0.39 25.27
C GLY A 27 7.82 -0.87 25.43
N ILE A 28 7.05 -1.26 24.41
CA ILE A 28 6.22 -2.48 24.42
C ILE A 28 7.13 -3.73 24.29
N PRO A 29 6.83 -4.85 24.99
CA PRO A 29 7.52 -6.13 24.77
C PRO A 29 7.59 -6.49 23.28
N ARG A 30 8.73 -7.04 22.83
CA ARG A 30 9.03 -7.19 21.39
C ARG A 30 7.96 -8.01 20.67
N GLU A 31 7.45 -9.04 21.32
CA GLU A 31 6.39 -9.94 20.88
C GLU A 31 5.04 -9.24 20.65
N ASP A 32 4.77 -8.16 21.38
CA ASP A 32 3.48 -7.46 21.37
C ASP A 32 3.47 -6.22 20.46
N ARG A 33 4.63 -5.75 20.01
CA ARG A 33 4.75 -4.55 19.16
C ARG A 33 3.99 -4.67 17.84
N LEU A 34 4.14 -5.80 17.15
CA LEU A 34 3.46 -6.03 15.87
C LEU A 34 1.94 -6.14 16.06
N PRO A 35 1.41 -6.97 16.98
CA PRO A 35 -0.01 -6.97 17.31
C PRO A 35 -0.57 -5.58 17.66
N PHE A 36 0.16 -4.79 18.43
CA PHE A 36 -0.25 -3.41 18.75
C PHE A 36 -0.36 -2.52 17.51
N LEU A 37 0.64 -2.57 16.62
CA LEU A 37 0.64 -1.79 15.39
C LEU A 37 -0.43 -2.27 14.40
N GLU A 38 -0.73 -3.57 14.37
CA GLU A 38 -1.81 -4.15 13.57
C GLU A 38 -3.18 -3.63 14.03
N ILE A 39 -3.45 -3.59 15.33
CA ILE A 39 -4.69 -3.00 15.87
C ILE A 39 -4.82 -1.53 15.45
N ALA A 40 -3.73 -0.76 15.56
CA ALA A 40 -3.73 0.63 15.13
C ALA A 40 -4.01 0.75 13.63
N LEU A 41 -3.40 -0.12 12.80
CA LEU A 41 -3.62 -0.13 11.35
C LEU A 41 -5.08 -0.48 11.01
N ASP A 42 -5.64 -1.52 11.63
CA ASP A 42 -7.02 -1.97 11.40
C ASP A 42 -8.03 -0.86 11.74
N GLN A 43 -7.78 -0.08 12.80
CA GLN A 43 -8.66 1.03 13.18
C GLN A 43 -8.71 2.14 12.12
N TYR A 44 -7.64 2.34 11.36
CA TYR A 44 -7.56 3.39 10.34
C TYR A 44 -7.73 2.87 8.91
N SER A 45 -7.87 1.56 8.69
CA SER A 45 -8.22 1.02 7.38
C SER A 45 -9.65 1.41 7.01
N ALA A 46 -9.90 1.67 5.72
CA ALA A 46 -11.24 1.92 5.20
C ALA A 46 -12.11 0.65 5.15
N GLY A 47 -11.53 -0.51 5.49
CA GLY A 47 -12.19 -1.80 5.39
C GLY A 47 -12.19 -2.35 3.96
N PRO A 48 -12.96 -3.43 3.71
CA PRO A 48 -12.96 -4.09 2.42
C PRO A 48 -13.72 -3.29 1.36
N PRO A 49 -13.30 -3.37 0.07
CA PRO A 49 -14.07 -2.84 -1.04
C PRO A 49 -15.50 -3.38 -1.06
N ILE A 50 -16.46 -2.50 -1.27
CA ILE A 50 -17.89 -2.85 -1.41
C ILE A 50 -18.32 -2.79 -2.89
N PRO A 51 -19.47 -3.39 -3.25
CA PRO A 51 -19.96 -3.34 -4.62
C PRO A 51 -20.13 -1.90 -5.13
N PRO A 52 -19.75 -1.61 -6.38
CA PRO A 52 -19.82 -0.26 -6.94
C PRO A 52 -21.27 0.18 -7.10
N LEU A 53 -21.57 1.45 -6.82
CA LEU A 53 -22.92 2.00 -7.03
C LEU A 53 -23.19 2.34 -8.50
N ILE A 54 -22.19 2.88 -9.22
CA ILE A 54 -22.34 3.38 -10.59
C ILE A 54 -21.23 2.86 -11.52
N SER A 55 -19.96 2.95 -11.10
CA SER A 55 -18.80 2.72 -11.97
C SER A 55 -17.77 1.86 -11.26
N HIS A 56 -17.36 0.76 -11.89
CA HIS A 56 -16.31 -0.10 -11.35
C HIS A 56 -14.97 0.63 -11.28
N MET A 57 -14.68 1.53 -12.23
CA MET A 57 -13.39 2.22 -12.29
C MET A 57 -13.29 3.34 -11.24
N ASP A 58 -14.36 4.12 -11.07
CA ASP A 58 -14.37 5.23 -10.09
C ASP A 58 -14.30 4.68 -8.66
N GLU A 59 -15.03 3.60 -8.39
CA GLU A 59 -15.00 2.92 -7.09
C GLU A 59 -13.64 2.23 -6.87
N ALA A 60 -13.06 1.58 -7.89
CA ALA A 60 -11.71 1.02 -7.78
C ALA A 60 -10.66 2.08 -7.48
N ALA A 61 -10.78 3.29 -8.06
CA ALA A 61 -9.89 4.41 -7.75
C ALA A 61 -10.07 4.90 -6.31
N PHE A 62 -11.32 5.07 -5.86
CA PHE A 62 -11.62 5.43 -4.48
C PHE A 62 -11.02 4.43 -3.47
N TRP A 63 -11.22 3.13 -3.70
CA TRP A 63 -10.67 2.09 -2.84
C TRP A 63 -9.14 2.02 -2.92
N ALA A 64 -8.53 2.30 -4.07
CA ALA A 64 -7.09 2.37 -4.21
C ALA A 64 -6.47 3.56 -3.43
N ASP A 65 -7.16 4.70 -3.36
CA ASP A 65 -6.71 5.86 -2.57
C ASP A 65 -6.75 5.61 -1.06
N MET A 66 -7.72 4.80 -0.60
CA MET A 66 -7.90 4.47 0.81
C MET A 66 -7.07 3.27 1.28
N ALA A 67 -6.67 2.39 0.37
CA ALA A 67 -5.97 1.15 0.68
C ALA A 67 -4.53 1.40 1.16
N SER A 68 -4.13 0.66 2.19
CA SER A 68 -2.73 0.49 2.57
C SER A 68 -1.93 -0.15 1.43
N ARG A 69 -0.60 -0.01 1.49
CA ARG A 69 0.30 -0.62 0.52
C ARG A 69 0.15 -2.15 0.42
N ASN A 70 -0.19 -2.81 1.51
CA ASN A 70 -0.37 -4.26 1.54
C ASN A 70 -1.68 -4.66 0.84
N GLU A 71 -2.77 -3.94 1.13
CA GLU A 71 -4.07 -4.12 0.46
C GLU A 71 -3.95 -3.88 -1.05
N LEU A 72 -3.30 -2.79 -1.49
CA LEU A 72 -3.05 -2.51 -2.90
C LEU A 72 -2.35 -3.66 -3.63
N LYS A 73 -1.32 -4.26 -3.02
CA LYS A 73 -0.60 -5.39 -3.61
C LYS A 73 -1.48 -6.64 -3.67
N ALA A 74 -2.25 -6.90 -2.63
CA ALA A 74 -3.16 -8.04 -2.58
C ALA A 74 -4.24 -7.92 -3.65
N TYR A 75 -4.89 -6.76 -3.76
CA TYR A 75 -5.93 -6.51 -4.76
C TYR A 75 -5.37 -6.54 -6.18
N LEU A 76 -4.23 -5.90 -6.43
CA LEU A 76 -3.58 -5.93 -7.74
C LEU A 76 -3.27 -7.37 -8.18
N TRP A 77 -2.64 -8.16 -7.30
CA TRP A 77 -2.31 -9.54 -7.62
C TRP A 77 -3.57 -10.38 -7.85
N ALA A 78 -4.56 -10.28 -6.97
CA ALA A 78 -5.80 -11.04 -7.08
C ALA A 78 -6.55 -10.70 -8.37
N CYS A 79 -6.70 -9.41 -8.71
CA CYS A 79 -7.36 -9.00 -9.94
C CYS A 79 -6.59 -9.48 -11.18
N TRP A 80 -5.28 -9.23 -11.24
CA TRP A 80 -4.46 -9.59 -12.40
C TRP A 80 -4.37 -11.11 -12.61
N SER A 81 -4.19 -11.90 -11.55
CA SER A 81 -4.01 -13.35 -11.66
C SER A 81 -5.27 -14.09 -12.13
N HIS A 82 -6.45 -13.48 -11.98
CA HIS A 82 -7.73 -14.06 -12.42
C HIS A 82 -8.13 -13.67 -13.85
N LEU A 83 -7.41 -12.74 -14.48
CA LEU A 83 -7.58 -12.44 -15.90
C LEU A 83 -7.12 -13.63 -16.76
N ASN A 84 -7.69 -13.77 -17.96
CA ASN A 84 -7.17 -14.73 -18.93
C ASN A 84 -5.79 -14.27 -19.47
N ALA A 85 -5.07 -15.17 -20.14
CA ALA A 85 -3.71 -14.89 -20.62
C ALA A 85 -3.63 -13.68 -21.58
N ALA A 86 -4.65 -13.46 -22.42
CA ALA A 86 -4.67 -12.33 -23.35
C ALA A 86 -4.81 -11.00 -22.60
N ASP A 87 -5.72 -10.93 -21.62
CA ASP A 87 -5.93 -9.73 -20.81
C ASP A 87 -4.75 -9.44 -19.88
N GLN A 88 -4.11 -10.48 -19.32
CA GLN A 88 -2.87 -10.33 -18.55
C GLN A 88 -1.75 -9.71 -19.40
N ALA A 89 -1.58 -10.17 -20.64
CA ALA A 89 -0.58 -9.66 -21.57
C ALA A 89 -0.88 -8.21 -21.97
N ALA A 90 -2.13 -7.91 -22.34
CA ALA A 90 -2.56 -6.55 -22.69
C ALA A 90 -2.34 -5.55 -21.54
N PHE A 91 -2.60 -5.96 -20.30
CA PHE A 91 -2.32 -5.14 -19.12
C PHE A 91 -0.81 -4.84 -18.99
N LEU A 92 0.05 -5.85 -19.16
CA LEU A 92 1.51 -5.69 -19.07
C LEU A 92 2.03 -4.77 -20.18
N GLU A 93 1.54 -4.92 -21.42
CA GLU A 93 1.87 -4.03 -22.53
C GLU A 93 1.48 -2.58 -22.23
N PHE A 94 0.27 -2.35 -21.71
CA PHE A 94 -0.20 -1.02 -21.35
C PHE A 94 0.67 -0.34 -20.28
N VAL A 95 0.98 -1.03 -19.18
CA VAL A 95 1.78 -0.43 -18.09
C VAL A 95 3.23 -0.22 -18.48
N GLN A 96 3.80 -1.09 -19.31
CA GLN A 96 5.16 -0.93 -19.84
C GLN A 96 5.24 0.19 -20.87
N GLY A 97 4.23 0.32 -21.74
CA GLY A 97 4.13 1.41 -22.71
C GLY A 97 3.99 2.79 -22.04
N ARG A 98 3.27 2.86 -20.92
CA ARG A 98 3.16 4.10 -20.12
C ARG A 98 4.45 4.48 -19.38
N ALA A 99 5.30 3.51 -19.04
CA ALA A 99 6.59 3.78 -18.41
C ALA A 99 7.64 4.35 -19.39
N ALA A 100 7.39 4.26 -20.69
CA ALA A 100 8.28 4.76 -21.75
C ALA A 100 7.90 6.16 -22.29
N ALA A 101 6.78 6.73 -21.84
CA ALA A 101 6.24 8.03 -22.28
C ALA A 101 6.48 9.16 -21.27
#